data_AF-A0A402A3L7-F1
#
_entry.id   AF-A0A402A3L7-F1
#
_cell.length_a   1.000
_cell.length_b   1.000
_cell.length_c   1.000
_cell.angle_alpha   90.00
_cell.angle_beta   90.00
_cell.angle_gamma   90.00
#
_symmetry.space_group_name_H-M   'P 1'
#
loop_
_entity.id
_entity.type
_entity.pdbx_description
1 polymer ?
#
loop_
_entity_poly.entity_id
_entity_poly.type
_entity_poly.pdbx_seq_one_letter_code
_entity_poly.pdbx_strand_id
1 'polypeptide(L)'
;MNTLSIGHAELYIYPEKVSSHDTIVSPQRIDVANQQELIEVLNMMPAETSFSVLLVMNECVVGNGKYFMTHETVTILHEYGACVGFLIKPLALLREARQ
;
A
#
# COMPACT_ATOMS: atom_id res chain seq x y z
N MET A 1 15.81 -11.62 27.85
CA MET A 1 15.42 -10.26 27.44
C MET A 1 14.36 -10.44 26.36
N ASN A 2 13.08 -10.18 26.65
CA ASN A 2 12.04 -10.23 25.62
C ASN A 2 12.17 -8.97 24.77
N THR A 3 12.78 -9.09 23.60
CA THR A 3 12.73 -8.09 22.54
C THR A 3 11.33 -8.12 21.94
N LEU A 4 10.35 -7.57 22.65
CA LEU A 4 9.08 -7.19 22.02
C LEU A 4 9.42 -6.08 21.03
N SER A 5 9.18 -6.33 19.75
CA SER A 5 9.30 -5.34 18.69
C SER A 5 8.55 -4.07 19.11
N ILE A 6 9.23 -2.92 19.05
CA ILE A 6 8.65 -1.63 19.42
C ILE A 6 7.64 -1.26 18.32
N GLY A 7 6.38 -1.63 18.54
CA GLY A 7 5.23 -1.30 17.70
C GLY A 7 5.04 -2.22 16.49
N HIS A 8 3.79 -2.64 16.26
CA HIS A 8 3.36 -3.27 15.01
C HIS A 8 2.73 -2.20 14.11
N ALA A 9 3.16 -2.15 12.85
CA ALA A 9 2.67 -1.21 11.86
C ALA A 9 2.14 -1.96 10.64
N GLU A 10 0.94 -1.61 10.21
CA GLU A 10 0.21 -2.32 9.17
C GLU A 10 -0.35 -1.34 8.15
N LEU A 11 -0.35 -1.76 6.89
CA LEU A 11 -0.98 -1.05 5.78
C LEU A 11 -2.28 -1.76 5.44
N TYR A 12 -3.35 -1.00 5.37
CA TYR A 12 -4.62 -1.46 4.82
C TYR A 12 -4.83 -0.78 3.48
N ILE A 13 -4.91 -1.56 2.41
CA ILE A 13 -4.95 -1.08 1.04
C ILE A 13 -6.33 -1.38 0.42
N TYR A 14 -7.03 -0.33 -0.01
CA TYR A 14 -8.42 -0.34 -0.47
C TYR A 14 -8.51 0.12 -1.94
N PRO A 15 -8.67 -0.78 -2.91
CA PRO A 15 -8.95 -0.38 -4.29
C PRO A 15 -10.37 0.19 -4.43
N GLU A 16 -10.53 1.31 -5.13
CA GLU A 16 -11.80 2.07 -5.20
C GLU A 16 -12.72 1.65 -6.36
N LYS A 17 -12.21 0.90 -7.33
CA LYS A 17 -12.98 0.37 -8.47
C LYS A 17 -12.53 -1.05 -8.77
N VAL A 18 -13.18 -2.01 -8.11
CA VAL A 18 -12.94 -3.44 -8.31
C VAL A 18 -14.08 -4.05 -9.12
N SER A 19 -13.74 -4.61 -10.26
CA SER A 19 -14.62 -5.46 -11.07
C SER A 19 -14.68 -6.86 -10.44
N SER A 20 -15.73 -7.63 -10.75
CA SER A 20 -15.86 -9.02 -10.29
C SER A 20 -14.78 -9.96 -10.86
N HIS A 21 -13.97 -9.50 -11.82
CA HIS A 21 -12.86 -10.25 -12.40
C HIS A 21 -11.50 -9.83 -11.83
N ASP A 22 -11.47 -8.85 -10.93
CA ASP A 22 -10.23 -8.34 -10.35
C ASP A 22 -9.74 -9.24 -9.21
N THR A 23 -8.43 -9.42 -9.12
CA THR A 23 -7.77 -10.32 -8.18
C THR A 23 -7.91 -9.87 -6.72
N ILE A 24 -8.08 -8.57 -6.50
CA ILE A 24 -8.25 -7.96 -5.17
C ILE A 24 -9.64 -7.35 -5.14
N VAL A 25 -10.57 -7.96 -4.40
CA VAL A 25 -11.95 -7.45 -4.19
C VAL A 25 -12.19 -6.95 -2.77
N SER A 26 -11.18 -7.07 -1.90
CA SER A 26 -11.24 -6.70 -0.49
C SER A 26 -9.99 -5.93 -0.05
N PRO A 27 -10.06 -5.19 1.06
CA PRO A 27 -8.90 -4.52 1.61
C PRO A 27 -7.78 -5.51 1.92
N GLN A 28 -6.56 -5.20 1.50
CA GLN A 28 -5.38 -6.02 1.80
C GLN A 28 -4.69 -5.48 3.04
N ARG A 29 -4.35 -6.34 4.00
CA ARG A 29 -3.63 -5.99 5.21
C ARG A 29 -2.20 -6.51 5.10
N ILE A 30 -1.22 -5.62 5.23
CA ILE A 30 0.20 -5.92 4.99
C ILE A 30 1.01 -5.41 6.17
N ASP A 31 1.94 -6.21 6.69
CA ASP A 31 2.92 -5.72 7.66
C ASP A 31 3.89 -4.76 6.94
N VAL A 32 4.10 -3.57 7.50
CA VAL A 32 5.00 -2.54 6.93
C VAL A 32 6.43 -3.06 6.72
N ALA A 33 6.88 -4.02 7.53
CA ALA A 33 8.19 -4.64 7.37
C ALA A 33 8.26 -5.58 6.15
N ASN A 34 7.12 -6.09 5.68
CA ASN A 34 7.06 -7.02 4.54
C ASN A 34 6.93 -6.27 3.20
N GLN A 35 8.05 -5.70 2.76
CA GLN A 35 8.12 -4.95 1.49
C GLN A 35 7.78 -5.80 0.26
N GLN A 36 8.08 -7.09 0.30
CA GLN A 36 7.81 -8.01 -0.81
C GLN A 36 6.30 -8.23 -1.00
N GLU A 37 5.58 -8.49 0.09
CA GLU A 37 4.12 -8.62 0.08
C GLU A 37 3.43 -7.33 -0.39
N LEU A 38 3.95 -6.17 0.01
CA LEU A 38 3.47 -4.88 -0.50
C LEU A 38 3.62 -4.78 -2.02
N ILE A 39 4.76 -5.15 -2.58
CA ILE A 39 5.00 -5.14 -4.03
C ILE A 39 4.06 -6.12 -4.75
N GLU A 40 3.85 -7.31 -4.19
CA GLU A 40 2.95 -8.32 -4.75
C GLU A 40 1.50 -7.83 -4.79
N VAL A 41 1.00 -7.25 -3.69
CA VAL A 41 -0.33 -6.64 -3.65
C VAL A 41 -0.48 -5.53 -4.67
N LEU A 42 0.53 -4.65 -4.79
CA LEU A 42 0.53 -3.59 -5.80
C LEU A 42 0.60 -4.13 -7.24
N ASN A 43 1.24 -5.27 -7.48
CA ASN A 43 1.25 -5.92 -8.79
C ASN A 43 -0.06 -6.64 -9.13
N MET A 44 -0.81 -7.09 -8.13
CA MET A 44 -2.13 -7.70 -8.33
C MET A 44 -3.24 -6.66 -8.51
N MET A 45 -2.96 -5.37 -8.31
CA MET A 45 -3.94 -4.31 -8.52
C MET A 45 -4.30 -4.19 -10.01
N PRO A 46 -5.59 -3.94 -10.31
CA PRO A 46 -6.00 -3.56 -11.65
C PRO A 46 -5.22 -2.34 -12.13
N ALA A 47 -4.87 -2.34 -13.41
CA ALA A 47 -4.33 -1.14 -14.03
C ALA A 47 -5.39 -0.03 -14.08
N GLU A 48 -4.92 1.22 -14.06
CA GLU A 48 -5.77 2.41 -14.11
C GLU A 48 -6.80 2.48 -12.97
N THR A 49 -6.39 2.07 -11.78
CA THR A 49 -7.23 2.09 -10.57
C THR A 49 -6.72 3.07 -9.54
N SER A 50 -7.65 3.67 -8.81
CA SER A 50 -7.33 4.40 -7.58
C SER A 50 -7.40 3.45 -6.39
N PHE A 51 -6.49 3.65 -5.45
CA PHE A 51 -6.54 2.94 -4.18
C PHE A 51 -6.20 3.88 -3.01
N SER A 52 -6.82 3.60 -1.87
CA SER A 52 -6.55 4.27 -0.60
C SER A 52 -5.70 3.38 0.29
N VAL A 53 -4.83 3.97 1.10
CA VAL A 53 -3.99 3.26 2.08
C VAL A 53 -4.19 3.88 3.45
N LEU A 54 -4.36 3.04 4.47
CA LEU A 54 -4.31 3.46 5.87
C LEU A 54 -3.08 2.84 6.52
N LEU A 55 -2.25 3.67 7.16
CA LEU A 55 -1.18 3.21 8.02
C LEU A 55 -1.70 3.15 9.46
N VAL A 56 -1.73 1.95 10.02
CA VAL A 56 -2.20 1.66 11.37
C VAL A 56 -1.01 1.24 12.22
N MET A 57 -0.80 1.90 13.35
CA MET A 57 0.21 1.52 14.34
C MET A 57 -0.47 1.33 15.69
N ASN A 58 -0.27 0.16 16.30
CA ASN A 58 -0.91 -0.20 17.58
C ASN A 58 -2.42 0.12 17.59
N GLU A 59 -3.13 -0.36 16.56
CA GLU A 59 -4.59 -0.17 16.38
C GLU A 59 -5.07 1.27 16.12
N CYS A 60 -4.15 2.24 16.00
CA CYS A 60 -4.48 3.62 15.68
C CYS A 60 -4.11 3.95 14.23
N VAL A 61 -5.02 4.58 13.49
CA VAL A 61 -4.68 5.17 12.18
C VAL A 61 -3.77 6.38 12.42
N VAL A 62 -2.53 6.29 11.93
CA VAL A 62 -1.51 7.34 12.08
C VAL A 62 -1.22 8.07 10.77
N GLY A 63 -1.74 7.56 9.66
CA GLY A 63 -1.63 8.18 8.36
C GLY A 63 -2.57 7.54 7.35
N ASN A 64 -2.84 8.28 6.28
CA ASN A 64 -3.57 7.76 5.14
C ASN A 64 -3.07 8.38 3.84
N GLY A 65 -3.26 7.68 2.74
CA GLY A 65 -2.91 8.14 1.41
C GLY A 65 -3.91 7.69 0.37
N LYS A 66 -3.95 8.41 -0.74
CA LYS A 66 -4.72 8.05 -1.93
C LYS A 66 -3.79 8.12 -3.13
N TYR A 67 -3.84 7.07 -3.94
CA TYR A 67 -2.92 6.85 -5.04
C TYR A 67 -3.71 6.46 -6.29
N PHE A 68 -3.12 6.71 -7.44
CA PHE A 68 -3.62 6.23 -8.73
C PHE A 68 -2.53 5.41 -9.41
N MET A 69 -2.83 4.15 -9.72
CA MET A 69 -1.93 3.24 -10.40
C MET A 69 -2.30 3.15 -11.88
N THR A 70 -1.30 3.28 -12.74
CA THR A 70 -1.35 2.93 -14.16
C THR A 70 -0.54 1.64 -14.38
N HIS A 71 -0.47 1.18 -15.63
CA HIS A 71 0.41 0.07 -15.99
C HIS A 71 1.89 0.32 -15.63
N GLU A 72 2.34 1.57 -15.68
CA GLU A 72 3.76 1.92 -15.61
C GLU A 72 4.14 2.66 -14.31
N THR A 73 3.19 3.37 -13.71
CA THR A 73 3.48 4.34 -12.64
C THR A 73 2.40 4.36 -11.58
N VAL A 74 2.78 4.76 -10.37
CA VAL A 74 1.83 5.12 -9.31
C VAL A 74 2.01 6.59 -8.98
N THR A 75 0.91 7.34 -9.08
CA THR A 75 0.85 8.76 -8.78
C THR A 75 0.26 8.95 -7.39
N ILE A 76 0.94 9.76 -6.58
CA ILE A 76 0.42 10.19 -5.27
C ILE A 76 -0.64 11.26 -5.52
N LEU A 77 -1.88 11.02 -5.09
CA LEU A 77 -2.95 12.02 -5.15
C LEU A 77 -2.98 12.84 -3.86
N HIS A 78 -3.00 12.15 -2.72
CA HIS A 78 -3.00 12.75 -1.39
C HIS A 78 -2.26 11.88 -0.39
N GLU A 79 -1.52 12.49 0.54
CA GLU A 79 -0.94 11.81 1.69
C GLU A 79 -1.09 12.69 2.94
N TYR A 80 -1.38 12.06 4.07
CA TYR A 80 -1.55 12.72 5.36
C TYR A 80 -0.90 11.91 6.48
N GLY A 81 -0.38 12.62 7.48
CA GLY A 81 0.24 12.01 8.66
C GLY A 81 1.48 11.18 8.33
N ALA A 82 1.62 10.02 8.97
CA ALA A 82 2.76 9.13 8.79
C ALA A 82 2.80 8.39 7.44
N CYS A 83 1.78 8.56 6.58
CA CYS A 83 1.82 8.04 5.21
C CYS A 83 2.66 8.91 4.25
N VAL A 84 2.99 10.15 4.62
CA VAL A 84 3.73 11.06 3.73
C VAL A 84 5.09 10.48 3.36
N GLY A 85 5.29 10.24 2.07
CA GLY A 85 6.51 9.67 1.51
C GLY A 85 6.73 8.18 1.77
N PHE A 86 5.82 7.51 2.48
CA PHE A 86 5.98 6.13 2.91
C PHE A 86 6.05 5.16 1.70
N LEU A 87 5.18 5.36 0.71
CA LEU A 87 5.15 4.51 -0.47
C LEU A 87 6.20 4.85 -1.53
N ILE A 88 6.96 5.94 -1.40
CA ILE A 88 7.93 6.34 -2.44
C ILE A 88 8.93 5.21 -2.76
N LYS A 89 9.54 4.60 -1.73
CA LYS A 89 10.52 3.53 -1.92
C LYS A 89 9.89 2.24 -2.48
N PRO A 90 8.79 1.70 -1.91
CA PRO A 90 8.07 0.58 -2.52
C PRO A 90 7.66 0.82 -3.97
N LEU A 91 7.20 2.03 -4.31
CA LEU A 91 6.79 2.38 -5.68
C LEU A 91 7.97 2.46 -6.65
N ALA A 92 9.14 2.92 -6.19
CA ALA A 92 10.36 2.87 -7.00
C ALA A 92 10.76 1.43 -7.34
N LEU A 93 10.70 0.52 -6.36
CA LEU A 93 10.98 -0.90 -6.54
C LEU A 93 9.96 -1.57 -7.47
N LEU A 94 8.68 -1.23 -7.36
CA LEU A 94 7.63 -1.70 -8.26
C LEU A 94 7.93 -1.32 -9.72
N ARG A 95 8.40 -0.09 -9.95
CA ARG A 95 8.77 0.38 -11.28
C ARG A 95 9.95 -0.40 -11.85
N GLU A 96 10.96 -0.68 -11.03
CA GLU A 96 12.13 -1.49 -11.44
C GLU A 96 11.74 -2.93 -11.79
N ALA A 97 10.82 -3.54 -11.05
CA ALA A 97 10.34 -4.90 -11.33
C ALA A 97 9.50 -5.05 -12.60
N ARG A 98 9.04 -3.94 -13.19
CA ARG A 98 8.20 -3.91 -14.41
C ARG A 98 9.00 -3.57 -15.69
N GLN A 99 10.30 -3.25 -15.57
CA GLN A 99 11.22 -3.00 -16.69
C GLN A 99 11.90 -4.30 -17.13
#